data_AF-A0A426JSE5-F1
#
_entry.id   AF-A0A426JSE5-F1
#
_cell.length_a   1.000
_cell.length_b   1.000
_cell.length_c   1.000
_cell.angle_alpha   90.00
_cell.angle_beta   90.00
_cell.angle_gamma   90.00
#
_symmetry.space_group_name_H-M   'P 1'
#
loop_
_entity.id
_entity.type
_entity.pdbx_description
1 polymer ?
#
loop_
_entity_poly.entity_id
_entity_poly.type
_entity_poly.pdbx_seq_one_letter_code
_entity_poly.pdbx_strand_id
1 'polypeptide(L)'
;MRNHRLGRLAATSLATALLAAPLAAHPAVADTPPAQVAHAAATQLSPGDGTAQGAVEWFQANAGDTSYEGLCEMAVENAYGVTGVWPSAIDHWNGAVAAGKAHTDGSTPPAGAFVYWNTSEYGHVGIADGNGGFHSSSVGGTLGHSDSLSYFPNYLGWSDPQVPAAR
;
A
#
# COMPACT_ATOMS: atom_id res chain seq x y z
N MET A 1 -44.25 59.42 10.40
CA MET A 1 -43.37 58.25 10.65
C MET A 1 -42.75 57.84 9.32
N ARG A 2 -41.43 57.61 9.33
CA ARG A 2 -40.54 57.35 8.18
C ARG A 2 -40.96 56.12 7.37
N ASN A 3 -41.06 56.28 6.05
CA ASN A 3 -40.93 55.18 5.08
C ASN A 3 -39.90 55.60 4.02
N HIS A 4 -38.71 55.02 4.06
CA HIS A 4 -37.64 55.27 3.09
C HIS A 4 -37.83 54.41 1.84
N ARG A 5 -37.83 55.06 0.67
CA ARG A 5 -37.84 54.42 -0.65
C ARG A 5 -36.41 54.32 -1.19
N LEU A 6 -36.14 53.19 -1.83
CA LEU A 6 -34.88 52.83 -2.51
C LEU A 6 -34.51 53.82 -3.63
N GLY A 7 -33.24 54.26 -3.63
CA GLY A 7 -32.63 55.06 -4.70
C GLY A 7 -31.76 54.21 -5.60
N ARG A 8 -32.04 54.28 -6.91
CA ARG A 8 -31.33 53.64 -8.02
C ARG A 8 -30.12 54.45 -8.49
N LEU A 9 -29.07 53.70 -8.85
CA LEU A 9 -28.20 53.80 -10.04
C LEU A 9 -27.40 55.09 -10.34
N ALA A 10 -26.08 54.91 -10.23
CA ALA A 10 -25.03 55.10 -11.25
C ALA A 10 -24.89 56.45 -12.00
N ALA A 11 -23.69 57.03 -11.91
CA ALA A 11 -23.10 57.82 -12.99
C ALA A 11 -21.57 57.63 -13.02
N THR A 12 -21.10 57.26 -14.20
CA THR A 12 -19.74 57.05 -14.66
C THR A 12 -18.91 58.34 -14.67
N SER A 13 -17.62 58.24 -14.38
CA SER A 13 -16.64 59.31 -14.61
C SER A 13 -15.61 58.89 -15.65
N LEU A 14 -15.26 59.86 -16.49
CA LEU A 14 -14.48 59.81 -17.71
C LEU A 14 -12.99 59.46 -17.52
N ALA A 15 -12.44 58.92 -18.61
CA ALA A 15 -11.05 58.65 -18.95
C ALA A 15 -10.02 59.74 -18.60
N THR A 16 -8.73 59.39 -18.55
CA THR A 16 -7.71 59.84 -19.53
C THR A 16 -6.39 59.05 -19.34
N ALA A 17 -5.80 58.62 -20.45
CA ALA A 17 -4.63 57.76 -20.57
C ALA A 17 -3.29 58.51 -20.46
N LEU A 18 -2.22 57.81 -20.04
CA LEU A 18 -0.82 58.23 -20.22
C LEU A 18 0.05 57.08 -20.78
N LEU A 19 0.43 57.24 -22.06
CA LEU A 19 1.73 57.04 -22.72
C LEU A 19 2.69 55.88 -22.33
N ALA A 20 2.76 54.90 -23.25
CA ALA A 20 3.94 54.35 -23.97
C ALA A 20 5.34 54.18 -23.30
N ALA A 21 5.86 52.95 -23.31
CA ALA A 21 7.12 52.53 -23.97
C ALA A 21 7.32 50.99 -23.92
N PRO A 22 8.06 50.37 -24.86
CA PRO A 22 8.09 48.92 -25.08
C PRO A 22 9.24 48.23 -24.34
N LEU A 23 9.01 47.01 -23.84
CA LEU A 23 10.11 46.15 -23.40
C LEU A 23 9.80 44.67 -23.67
N ALA A 24 10.67 44.10 -24.49
CA ALA A 24 11.03 42.70 -24.66
C ALA A 24 10.00 41.61 -24.31
N ALA A 25 9.70 40.78 -25.30
CA ALA A 25 9.15 39.45 -25.10
C ALA A 25 10.02 38.65 -24.11
N HIS A 26 9.39 38.20 -23.03
CA HIS A 26 9.81 37.02 -22.30
C HIS A 26 8.69 35.98 -22.46
N PRO A 27 8.93 34.81 -23.06
CA PRO A 27 7.98 33.72 -22.94
C PRO A 27 7.86 33.43 -21.44
N ALA A 28 6.64 33.53 -20.92
CA ALA A 28 6.31 33.02 -19.61
C ALA A 28 6.62 31.52 -19.62
N VAL A 29 7.76 31.15 -19.04
CA VAL A 29 8.02 29.77 -18.66
C VAL A 29 7.00 29.50 -17.57
N ALA A 30 5.93 28.80 -17.93
CA ALA A 30 5.02 28.27 -16.94
C ALA A 30 5.86 27.40 -16.01
N ASP A 31 5.92 27.82 -14.75
CA ASP A 31 6.55 27.08 -13.67
C ASP A 31 5.72 25.80 -13.49
N THR A 32 6.10 24.75 -14.19
CA THR A 32 5.51 23.43 -14.04
C THR A 32 5.78 23.02 -12.58
N PRO A 33 4.76 22.75 -11.76
CA PRO A 33 4.98 22.16 -10.44
C PRO A 33 5.87 20.92 -10.63
N PRO A 34 6.84 20.66 -9.74
CA PRO A 34 7.66 19.46 -9.85
C PRO A 34 6.71 18.29 -9.93
N ALA A 35 6.81 17.54 -11.03
CA ALA A 35 6.10 16.31 -11.25
C ALA A 35 6.23 15.50 -9.96
N GLN A 36 5.10 15.34 -9.27
CA GLN A 36 4.97 14.29 -8.29
C GLN A 36 5.45 13.05 -9.02
N VAL A 37 6.55 12.47 -8.53
CA VAL A 37 7.00 11.17 -8.97
C VAL A 37 5.80 10.26 -8.79
N ALA A 38 5.08 10.04 -9.89
CA ALA A 38 4.11 8.99 -9.99
C ALA A 38 4.94 7.75 -9.67
N HIS A 39 4.76 7.22 -8.46
CA HIS A 39 4.99 5.82 -8.23
C HIS A 39 4.26 5.17 -9.39
N ALA A 40 5.02 4.60 -10.33
CA ALA A 40 4.47 4.02 -11.54
C ALA A 40 3.29 3.20 -11.07
N ALA A 41 2.08 3.57 -11.50
CA ALA A 41 0.87 2.89 -11.13
C ALA A 41 1.09 1.45 -11.57
N ALA A 42 1.45 0.60 -10.62
CA ALA A 42 1.66 -0.79 -10.86
C ALA A 42 0.29 -1.27 -11.35
N THR A 43 0.26 -1.65 -12.63
CA THR A 43 -0.95 -2.12 -13.30
C THR A 43 -1.57 -3.13 -12.37
N GLN A 44 -2.77 -2.84 -11.86
CA GLN A 44 -3.42 -3.71 -10.90
C GLN A 44 -3.56 -5.10 -11.53
N LEU A 45 -3.01 -6.06 -10.81
CA LEU A 45 -2.81 -7.43 -11.20
C LEU A 45 -3.85 -8.23 -10.41
N SER A 46 -4.52 -9.19 -11.05
CA SER A 46 -5.71 -9.82 -10.46
C SER A 46 -5.35 -10.49 -9.13
N PRO A 47 -6.23 -10.48 -8.11
CA PRO A 47 -6.01 -11.25 -6.89
C PRO A 47 -5.59 -12.70 -7.22
N GLY A 48 -4.47 -13.16 -6.67
CA GLY A 48 -3.97 -14.51 -6.94
C GLY A 48 -3.26 -14.70 -8.28
N ASP A 49 -2.77 -13.65 -8.94
CA ASP A 49 -2.05 -13.78 -10.22
C ASP A 49 -0.52 -13.98 -10.10
N GLY A 50 -0.05 -14.27 -8.88
CA GLY A 50 1.35 -14.56 -8.60
C GLY A 50 2.23 -13.34 -8.38
N THR A 51 1.64 -12.15 -8.28
CA THR A 51 2.40 -10.91 -8.10
C THR A 51 2.26 -10.30 -6.72
N ALA A 52 3.26 -9.52 -6.32
CA ALA A 52 3.28 -8.82 -5.04
C ALA A 52 2.03 -7.95 -4.82
N GLN A 53 1.63 -7.21 -5.85
CA GLN A 53 0.45 -6.38 -5.81
C GLN A 53 -0.84 -7.20 -5.78
N GLY A 54 -0.95 -8.23 -6.63
CA GLY A 54 -2.09 -9.13 -6.63
C GLY A 54 -2.31 -9.81 -5.27
N ALA A 55 -1.23 -10.15 -4.55
CA ALA A 55 -1.31 -10.71 -3.21
C ALA A 55 -1.87 -9.72 -2.17
N VAL A 56 -1.42 -8.47 -2.19
CA VAL A 56 -1.97 -7.41 -1.33
C VAL A 56 -3.44 -7.16 -1.66
N GLU A 57 -3.79 -7.04 -2.94
CA GLU A 57 -5.16 -6.83 -3.41
C GLU A 57 -6.07 -8.01 -3.05
N TRP A 58 -5.56 -9.24 -3.06
CA TRP A 58 -6.32 -10.41 -2.62
C TRP A 58 -6.71 -10.32 -1.14
N PHE A 59 -5.80 -9.95 -0.25
CA PHE A 59 -6.15 -9.78 1.16
C PHE A 59 -7.14 -8.64 1.37
N GLN A 60 -6.99 -7.54 0.63
CA GLN A 60 -7.95 -6.43 0.69
C GLN A 60 -9.34 -6.85 0.20
N ALA A 61 -9.42 -7.63 -0.87
CA ALA A 61 -10.68 -8.13 -1.42
C ALA A 61 -11.37 -9.17 -0.53
N ASN A 62 -10.62 -9.89 0.29
CA ASN A 62 -11.11 -10.93 1.21
C ASN A 62 -11.11 -10.48 2.68
N ALA A 63 -10.96 -9.19 2.95
CA ALA A 63 -10.91 -8.66 4.31
C ALA A 63 -12.19 -9.01 5.09
N GLY A 64 -12.01 -9.47 6.33
CA GLY A 64 -13.10 -9.92 7.21
C GLY A 64 -13.49 -11.39 7.04
N ASP A 65 -12.91 -12.12 6.09
CA ASP A 65 -13.16 -13.56 5.97
C ASP A 65 -12.55 -14.31 7.18
N THR A 66 -13.37 -15.14 7.83
CA THR A 66 -12.98 -15.97 8.98
C THR A 66 -12.54 -17.38 8.58
N SER A 67 -12.72 -17.78 7.32
CA SER A 67 -12.47 -19.16 6.86
C SER A 67 -11.00 -19.56 6.91
N TYR A 68 -10.10 -18.58 6.99
CA TYR A 68 -8.65 -18.76 7.08
C TYR A 68 -8.10 -18.69 8.51
N GLU A 69 -8.95 -18.69 9.53
CA GLU A 69 -8.46 -18.69 10.92
C GLU A 69 -7.60 -19.91 11.22
N GLY A 70 -6.38 -19.66 11.72
CA GLY A 70 -5.37 -20.71 11.91
C GLY A 70 -4.70 -21.22 10.62
N LEU A 71 -5.07 -20.70 9.45
CA LEU A 71 -4.59 -21.15 8.13
C LEU A 71 -3.75 -20.07 7.42
N CYS A 72 -2.88 -19.39 8.17
CA CYS A 72 -2.08 -18.26 7.68
C CYS A 72 -1.24 -18.58 6.44
N GLU A 73 -0.59 -19.76 6.41
CA GLU A 73 0.20 -20.19 5.24
C GLU A 73 -0.69 -20.35 4.00
N MET A 74 -1.83 -21.02 4.15
CA MET A 74 -2.77 -21.19 3.04
C MET A 74 -3.33 -19.85 2.54
N ALA A 75 -3.55 -18.88 3.43
CA ALA A 75 -4.01 -17.54 3.07
C ALA A 75 -2.99 -16.81 2.18
N VAL A 76 -1.71 -16.80 2.59
CA VAL A 76 -0.66 -16.12 1.81
C VAL A 76 -0.36 -16.82 0.49
N GLU A 77 -0.48 -18.14 0.45
CA GLU A 77 -0.38 -18.91 -0.80
C GLU A 77 -1.51 -18.58 -1.76
N ASN A 78 -2.77 -18.59 -1.28
CA ASN A 78 -3.93 -18.27 -2.10
C ASN A 78 -3.87 -16.82 -2.61
N ALA A 79 -3.32 -15.90 -1.83
CA ALA A 79 -3.05 -14.53 -2.27
C ALA A 79 -2.08 -14.47 -3.46
N TYR A 80 -1.13 -15.40 -3.53
CA TYR A 80 -0.22 -15.59 -4.66
C TYR A 80 -0.73 -16.56 -5.73
N GLY A 81 -1.95 -17.09 -5.59
CA GLY A 81 -2.57 -17.99 -6.59
C GLY A 81 -2.13 -19.45 -6.51
N VAL A 82 -1.49 -19.86 -5.43
CA VAL A 82 -1.06 -21.24 -5.20
C VAL A 82 -1.67 -21.79 -3.91
N THR A 83 -1.52 -23.09 -3.66
CA THR A 83 -2.01 -23.71 -2.43
C THR A 83 -1.25 -25.00 -2.13
N GLY A 84 -1.01 -25.26 -0.85
CA GLY A 84 -0.32 -26.45 -0.36
C GLY A 84 1.16 -26.53 -0.75
N VAL A 85 1.85 -25.40 -0.88
CA VAL A 85 3.29 -25.37 -1.21
C VAL A 85 4.12 -25.66 0.04
N TRP A 86 3.81 -24.97 1.13
CA TRP A 86 4.44 -25.16 2.44
C TRP A 86 3.44 -25.75 3.43
N PRO A 87 3.86 -26.72 4.26
CA PRO A 87 2.99 -27.30 5.27
C PRO A 87 2.71 -26.33 6.44
N SER A 88 3.57 -25.33 6.67
CA SER A 88 3.41 -24.34 7.74
C SER A 88 4.22 -23.06 7.48
N ALA A 89 3.89 -22.01 8.21
CA ALA A 89 4.61 -20.72 8.16
C ALA A 89 6.06 -20.84 8.63
N ILE A 90 6.34 -21.68 9.64
CA ILE A 90 7.71 -21.90 10.10
C ILE A 90 8.53 -22.69 9.07
N ASP A 91 7.91 -23.62 8.34
CA ASP A 91 8.59 -24.36 7.28
C ASP A 91 8.93 -23.47 6.09
N HIS A 92 8.01 -22.57 5.73
CA HIS A 92 8.22 -21.54 4.73
C HIS A 92 9.37 -20.60 5.15
N TRP A 93 9.36 -20.08 6.38
CA TRP A 93 10.46 -19.26 6.92
C TRP A 93 11.80 -20.00 6.84
N ASN A 94 11.86 -21.24 7.33
CA ASN A 94 13.07 -22.06 7.29
C ASN A 94 13.54 -22.30 5.84
N GLY A 95 12.61 -22.34 4.89
CA GLY A 95 12.89 -22.40 3.46
C GLY A 95 13.56 -21.15 2.94
N ALA A 96 13.02 -19.99 3.27
CA ALA A 96 13.62 -18.70 2.92
C ALA A 96 15.03 -18.57 3.52
N VAL A 97 15.23 -18.98 4.78
CA VAL A 97 16.54 -19.00 5.44
C VAL A 97 17.52 -19.91 4.69
N ALA A 98 17.13 -21.15 4.41
CA ALA A 98 17.99 -22.11 3.71
C ALA A 98 18.36 -21.65 2.29
N ALA A 99 17.47 -20.92 1.62
CA ALA A 99 17.69 -20.35 0.30
C ALA A 99 18.49 -19.03 0.31
N GLY A 100 18.82 -18.49 1.49
CA GLY A 100 19.49 -17.19 1.62
C GLY A 100 18.62 -15.99 1.23
N LYS A 101 17.29 -16.14 1.31
CA LYS A 101 16.28 -15.12 0.96
C LYS A 101 15.62 -14.46 2.18
N ALA A 102 16.05 -14.83 3.38
CA ALA A 102 15.52 -14.29 4.62
C ALA A 102 16.26 -13.01 5.03
N HIS A 103 15.47 -11.98 5.37
CA HIS A 103 15.95 -10.68 5.82
C HIS A 103 15.59 -10.50 7.30
N THR A 104 16.60 -10.23 8.12
CA THR A 104 16.50 -10.11 9.61
C THR A 104 17.15 -8.83 10.13
N ASP A 105 17.50 -7.91 9.24
CA ASP A 105 18.27 -6.69 9.50
C ASP A 105 17.42 -5.52 10.04
N GLY A 106 16.12 -5.72 10.19
CA GLY A 106 15.17 -4.70 10.63
C GLY A 106 14.76 -3.72 9.53
N SER A 107 15.12 -3.97 8.28
CA SER A 107 14.62 -3.21 7.13
C SER A 107 13.10 -3.36 6.97
N THR A 108 12.46 -2.32 6.42
CA THR A 108 11.03 -2.35 6.10
C THR A 108 10.79 -3.33 4.95
N PRO A 109 9.93 -4.37 5.13
CA PRO A 109 9.61 -5.29 4.05
C PRO A 109 8.89 -4.55 2.91
N PRO A 110 9.24 -4.80 1.63
CA PRO A 110 8.50 -4.24 0.51
C PRO A 110 7.09 -4.85 0.41
N ALA A 111 6.18 -4.17 -0.27
CA ALA A 111 4.83 -4.69 -0.50
C ALA A 111 4.87 -6.07 -1.17
N GLY A 112 4.03 -6.99 -0.71
CA GLY A 112 4.00 -8.37 -1.18
C GLY A 112 5.00 -9.31 -0.49
N ALA A 113 6.01 -8.80 0.24
CA ALA A 113 6.96 -9.64 0.95
C ALA A 113 6.24 -10.52 1.98
N PHE A 114 6.72 -11.75 2.18
CA PHE A 114 6.24 -12.57 3.28
C PHE A 114 6.89 -12.11 4.57
N VAL A 115 6.09 -11.87 5.60
CA VAL A 115 6.54 -11.49 6.95
C VAL A 115 6.22 -12.62 7.91
N TYR A 116 7.16 -12.97 8.79
CA TYR A 116 7.07 -14.20 9.59
C TYR A 116 7.21 -13.92 11.09
N TRP A 117 6.52 -14.73 11.88
CA TRP A 117 6.58 -14.70 13.34
C TRP A 117 6.65 -16.10 13.93
N ASN A 118 7.30 -16.21 15.09
CA ASN A 118 7.33 -17.43 15.89
C ASN A 118 6.28 -17.37 17.02
N THR A 119 5.02 -17.58 16.66
CA THR A 119 3.89 -17.50 17.59
C THR A 119 3.45 -18.86 18.16
N SER A 120 3.76 -19.95 17.44
CA SER A 120 3.37 -21.33 17.76
C SER A 120 4.33 -22.32 17.10
N GLU A 121 4.10 -23.62 17.27
CA GLU A 121 4.88 -24.66 16.56
C GLU A 121 4.81 -24.56 15.03
N TYR A 122 3.73 -23.99 14.49
CA TYR A 122 3.54 -23.78 13.05
C TYR A 122 3.99 -22.41 12.56
N GLY A 123 4.37 -21.51 13.49
CA GLY A 123 4.65 -20.11 13.19
C GLY A 123 3.42 -19.30 12.77
N HIS A 124 3.67 -18.12 12.21
CA HIS A 124 2.67 -17.29 11.54
C HIS A 124 3.31 -16.54 10.38
N VAL A 125 2.56 -16.31 9.30
CA VAL A 125 3.02 -15.58 8.11
C VAL A 125 1.94 -14.62 7.64
N GLY A 126 2.34 -13.51 7.05
CA GLY A 126 1.48 -12.54 6.39
C GLY A 126 2.14 -11.92 5.16
N ILE A 127 1.43 -11.05 4.48
CA ILE A 127 1.93 -10.27 3.33
C ILE A 127 2.13 -8.82 3.75
N ALA A 128 3.35 -8.31 3.61
CA ALA A 128 3.66 -6.92 3.90
C ALA A 128 2.92 -5.94 2.97
N ASP A 129 2.51 -4.81 3.51
CA ASP A 129 1.88 -3.72 2.75
C ASP A 129 2.88 -2.72 2.15
N GLY A 130 4.18 -2.87 2.46
CA GLY A 130 5.27 -2.00 2.02
C GLY A 130 5.50 -0.75 2.88
N ASN A 131 4.68 -0.54 3.92
CA ASN A 131 4.70 0.65 4.78
C ASN A 131 4.98 0.31 6.25
N GLY A 132 5.39 -0.92 6.55
CA GLY A 132 5.65 -1.40 7.92
C GLY A 132 4.46 -2.11 8.57
N GLY A 133 3.35 -2.24 7.84
CA GLY A 133 2.22 -3.07 8.20
C GLY A 133 2.16 -4.36 7.36
N PHE A 134 1.08 -5.11 7.56
CA PHE A 134 0.87 -6.38 6.87
C PHE A 134 -0.61 -6.79 6.83
N HIS A 135 -0.91 -7.70 5.91
CA HIS A 135 -2.14 -8.46 5.84
C HIS A 135 -1.92 -9.91 6.27
N SER A 136 -2.81 -10.48 7.07
CA SER A 136 -2.77 -11.89 7.45
C SER A 136 -4.12 -12.39 7.96
N SER A 137 -4.26 -13.70 8.13
CA SER A 137 -5.30 -14.27 8.99
C SER A 137 -5.02 -13.95 10.47
N SER A 138 -6.02 -14.15 11.33
CA SER A 138 -5.93 -13.98 12.79
C SER A 138 -5.66 -12.55 13.26
N VAL A 139 -5.71 -11.57 12.35
CA VAL A 139 -5.80 -10.15 12.70
C VAL A 139 -7.25 -9.86 13.06
N GLY A 140 -7.52 -9.64 14.35
CA GLY A 140 -8.89 -9.56 14.88
C GLY A 140 -9.73 -10.84 14.71
N GLY A 141 -9.11 -11.99 14.44
CA GLY A 141 -9.83 -13.25 14.16
C GLY A 141 -10.42 -13.33 12.74
N THR A 142 -9.87 -12.56 11.81
CA THR A 142 -10.22 -12.58 10.38
C THR A 142 -8.98 -12.43 9.50
N LEU A 143 -9.15 -12.55 8.18
CA LEU A 143 -8.27 -11.90 7.22
C LEU A 143 -8.33 -10.38 7.45
N GLY A 144 -7.27 -9.83 8.02
CA GLY A 144 -7.23 -8.43 8.42
C GLY A 144 -5.88 -7.78 8.12
N HIS A 145 -5.78 -6.51 8.51
CA HIS A 145 -4.61 -5.67 8.34
C HIS A 145 -4.18 -5.07 9.68
N SER A 146 -2.86 -4.92 9.87
CA SER A 146 -2.26 -4.21 10.98
C SER A 146 -1.16 -3.29 10.47
N ASP A 147 -1.09 -2.07 10.98
CA ASP A 147 -0.05 -1.08 10.67
C ASP A 147 1.31 -1.38 11.32
N SER A 148 1.43 -2.47 12.07
CA SER A 148 2.65 -2.79 12.82
C SER A 148 2.97 -4.28 12.83
N LEU A 149 4.19 -4.61 12.42
CA LEU A 149 4.78 -5.95 12.54
C LEU A 149 4.90 -6.44 14.00
N SER A 150 4.70 -5.57 15.00
CA SER A 150 4.69 -5.95 16.42
C SER A 150 3.32 -6.47 16.90
N TYR A 151 2.30 -6.51 16.04
CA TYR A 151 0.97 -7.02 16.39
C TYR A 151 1.02 -8.48 16.86
N PHE A 152 1.77 -9.32 16.15
CA PHE A 152 2.11 -10.67 16.61
C PHE A 152 3.45 -10.67 17.35
N PRO A 153 3.62 -11.46 18.41
CA PRO A 153 4.87 -11.55 19.15
C PRO A 153 5.95 -12.28 18.33
N ASN A 154 7.22 -12.10 18.74
CA ASN A 154 8.38 -12.84 18.21
C ASN A 154 8.54 -12.75 16.69
N TYR A 155 8.59 -11.53 16.16
CA TYR A 155 8.89 -11.29 14.75
C TYR A 155 10.23 -11.91 14.36
N LEU A 156 10.23 -12.68 13.27
CA LEU A 156 11.41 -13.38 12.76
C LEU A 156 12.13 -12.57 11.69
N GLY A 157 11.37 -11.93 10.80
CA GLY A 157 11.90 -11.25 9.62
C GLY A 157 10.96 -11.36 8.44
N TRP A 158 11.50 -11.17 7.24
CA TRP A 158 10.74 -11.23 5.99
C TRP A 158 11.52 -11.92 4.86
N SER A 159 10.84 -12.29 3.79
CA SER A 159 11.44 -12.81 2.55
C SER A 159 10.86 -12.11 1.33
N ASP A 160 11.63 -12.09 0.24
CA ASP A 160 11.25 -11.37 -0.98
C ASP A 160 9.88 -11.80 -1.53
N PRO A 161 9.10 -10.87 -2.10
CA PRO A 161 7.84 -11.19 -2.77
C PRO A 161 8.09 -12.14 -3.94
N GLN A 162 7.43 -13.29 -3.93
CA GLN A 162 7.52 -14.29 -4.99
C GLN A 162 6.34 -15.26 -4.88
N VAL A 163 5.99 -15.91 -6.00
CA VAL A 163 5.12 -17.08 -5.94
C VAL A 163 5.78 -18.12 -5.02
N PRO A 164 5.11 -18.61 -3.96
CA PRO A 164 5.66 -19.64 -3.09
C PRO A 164 6.14 -20.85 -3.89
N ALA A 165 7.34 -21.31 -3.57
CA ALA A 165 7.90 -22.54 -4.12
C ALA A 165 8.58 -23.32 -3.00
N ALA A 166 8.22 -24.60 -2.86
CA ALA A 166 8.91 -25.53 -1.98
C ALA A 166 10.33 -25.77 -2.52
N ARG A 167 11.25 -26.08 -1.61
CA ARG A 167 12.69 -26.23 -1.89
C ARG A 167 13.00 -27.27 -2.97
#